data_AF-A0A4S8MPL9-F1
#
_entry.id   AF-A0A4S8MPL9-F1
#
_cell.length_a   1.000
_cell.length_b   1.000
_cell.length_c   1.000
_cell.angle_alpha   90.00
_cell.angle_beta   90.00
_cell.angle_gamma   90.00
#
_symmetry.space_group_name_H-M   'P 1'
#
loop_
_entity.id
_entity.type
_entity.pdbx_description
1 polymer ?
#
loop_
_entity_poly.entity_id
_entity_poly.type
_entity_poly.pdbx_seq_one_letter_code
_entity_poly.pdbx_strand_id
1 'polypeptide(L)'
;MDFVQSLDPSKLVLVGASLSFILSGVRAPPYNFPLYLFGYYAQENSEAVQSLQTFTGLLGVSIIYDIVWMSTNGQHGFIRFLNIVLILLKLPTFLAFGLAARQRGSQFGGSLGVRGGDLSGPTVWSMPGGFTSMGRDGYQTVDDDIPAPPPQRTSVPPAAPAGPPQAPNAAPGAYQSV
;
A
#
# COMPACT_ATOMS: atom_id res chain seq x y z
N MET A 1 -15.90 2.11 -6.28
CA MET A 1 -15.79 3.02 -5.10
C MET A 1 -15.10 4.33 -5.52
N ASP A 2 -15.61 4.95 -6.56
CA ASP A 2 -14.72 5.44 -7.62
C ASP A 2 -14.38 6.92 -7.45
N PHE A 3 -15.32 7.67 -6.85
CA PHE A 3 -15.14 9.07 -6.47
C PHE A 3 -13.87 9.27 -5.62
N VAL A 4 -13.63 8.43 -4.61
CA VAL A 4 -12.46 8.56 -3.71
C VAL A 4 -11.15 8.20 -4.42
N GLN A 5 -11.19 7.36 -5.47
CA GLN A 5 -10.03 7.06 -6.30
C GLN A 5 -9.76 8.15 -7.36
N SER A 6 -10.77 8.95 -7.72
CA SER A 6 -10.63 10.12 -8.62
C SER A 6 -10.09 11.39 -7.92
N LEU A 7 -10.00 11.39 -6.59
CA LEU A 7 -9.48 12.50 -5.80
C LEU A 7 -7.95 12.55 -5.83
N ASP A 8 -7.41 13.36 -6.74
CA ASP A 8 -5.98 13.70 -6.82
C ASP A 8 -5.48 14.37 -5.52
N PRO A 9 -4.61 13.71 -4.72
CA PRO A 9 -4.14 14.25 -3.45
C PRO A 9 -3.36 15.57 -3.62
N SER A 10 -2.65 15.70 -4.73
CA SER A 10 -1.83 16.86 -5.09
C SER A 10 -2.70 18.12 -5.22
N LYS A 11 -3.85 17.99 -5.90
CA LYS A 11 -4.81 19.10 -6.07
C LYS A 11 -5.50 19.46 -4.76
N LEU A 12 -5.87 18.46 -3.94
CA LEU A 12 -6.48 18.69 -2.63
C LEU A 12 -5.56 19.47 -1.69
N VAL A 13 -4.28 19.12 -1.65
CA VAL A 13 -3.29 19.86 -0.85
C VAL A 13 -2.94 21.22 -1.44
N LEU A 14 -2.85 21.38 -2.77
CA LEU A 14 -2.60 22.68 -3.39
C LEU A 14 -3.75 23.69 -3.13
N VAL A 15 -5.00 23.24 -3.20
CA VAL A 15 -6.18 24.05 -2.85
C VAL A 15 -6.20 24.35 -1.35
N GLY A 16 -5.84 23.38 -0.50
CA GLY A 16 -5.75 23.60 0.95
C GLY A 16 -4.61 24.55 1.35
N ALA A 17 -3.46 24.49 0.68
CA ALA A 17 -2.32 25.36 0.90
C ALA A 17 -2.63 26.80 0.49
N SER A 18 -3.22 27.00 -0.69
CA SER A 18 -3.61 28.33 -1.17
C SER A 18 -4.74 28.96 -0.34
N LEU A 19 -5.76 28.19 0.05
CA LEU A 19 -6.79 28.66 0.99
C LEU A 19 -6.20 28.99 2.38
N SER A 20 -5.30 28.15 2.88
CA SER A 20 -4.61 28.41 4.16
C SER A 20 -3.66 29.61 4.10
N PHE A 21 -3.04 29.87 2.95
CA PHE A 21 -2.22 31.06 2.73
C PHE A 21 -3.05 32.34 2.78
N ILE A 22 -4.20 32.37 2.07
CA ILE A 22 -5.17 33.48 2.13
C ILE A 22 -5.64 33.69 3.58
N LEU A 23 -5.91 32.61 4.31
CA LEU A 23 -6.30 32.67 5.72
C LEU A 23 -5.16 33.08 6.67
N SER A 24 -3.88 32.91 6.30
CA SER A 24 -2.74 33.29 7.13
C SER A 24 -2.57 34.80 7.30
N GLY A 25 -3.07 35.60 6.36
CA GLY A 25 -3.10 37.07 6.43
C GLY A 25 -4.21 37.66 7.30
N VAL A 26 -5.04 36.81 7.94
CA VAL A 26 -6.17 37.21 8.78
C VAL A 26 -6.20 36.38 10.08
N ARG A 27 -7.16 36.68 10.97
CA ARG A 27 -7.35 35.94 12.23
C ARG A 27 -7.94 34.54 11.98
N ALA A 28 -7.10 33.59 11.59
CA ALA A 28 -7.40 32.17 11.39
C ALA A 28 -6.38 31.28 12.15
N PRO A 29 -6.56 29.94 12.21
CA PRO A 29 -5.63 29.06 12.91
C PRO A 29 -4.26 29.01 12.19
N PRO A 30 -3.17 29.52 12.80
CA PRO A 30 -1.92 29.80 12.09
C PRO A 30 -1.13 28.55 11.68
N TYR A 31 -1.42 27.40 12.30
CA TYR A 31 -0.79 26.12 11.98
C TYR A 31 -1.26 25.51 10.64
N ASN A 32 -2.37 25.98 10.06
CA ASN A 32 -2.93 25.37 8.86
C ASN A 32 -2.06 25.56 7.62
N PHE A 33 -1.48 26.75 7.42
CA PHE A 33 -0.60 27.00 6.29
C PHE A 33 0.69 26.14 6.30
N PRO A 34 1.51 26.12 7.37
CA PRO A 34 2.69 25.26 7.41
C PRO A 34 2.34 23.75 7.39
N LEU A 35 1.18 23.35 7.92
CA LEU A 35 0.71 21.96 7.81
C LEU A 35 0.43 21.56 6.35
N TYR A 36 -0.24 22.42 5.57
CA TYR A 36 -0.48 22.15 4.15
C TYR A 36 0.79 22.26 3.29
N LEU A 37 1.74 23.14 3.62
CA LEU A 37 3.07 23.14 2.99
C LEU A 37 3.83 21.82 3.24
N PHE A 38 3.81 21.31 4.48
CA PHE A 38 4.38 20.00 4.80
C PHE A 38 3.67 18.87 4.05
N GLY A 39 2.34 18.95 3.88
CA GLY A 39 1.57 18.02 3.05
C GLY A 39 1.98 18.03 1.58
N TYR A 40 2.31 19.19 1.03
CA TYR A 40 2.78 19.33 -0.37
C TYR A 40 4.14 18.66 -0.53
N TYR A 41 5.10 19.02 0.33
CA TYR A 41 6.42 18.38 0.39
C TYR A 41 6.32 16.84 0.56
N ALA A 42 5.48 16.35 1.46
CA ALA A 42 5.27 14.91 1.70
C ALA A 42 4.55 14.19 0.54
N GLN A 43 3.82 14.92 -0.31
CA GLN A 43 3.18 14.38 -1.51
C GLN A 43 4.17 14.27 -2.68
N GLU A 44 5.09 15.23 -2.83
CA GLU A 44 6.16 15.20 -3.83
C GLU A 44 7.22 14.14 -3.50
N ASN A 45 7.64 14.04 -2.24
CA ASN A 45 8.65 13.09 -1.77
C ASN A 45 8.04 11.69 -1.59
N SER A 46 7.83 10.99 -2.70
CA SER A 46 7.15 9.69 -2.77
C SER A 46 7.73 8.60 -1.84
N GLU A 47 9.05 8.61 -1.66
CA GLU A 47 9.80 7.69 -0.78
C GLU A 47 9.59 7.96 0.72
N ALA A 48 9.17 9.16 1.09
CA ALA A 48 9.04 9.61 2.49
C ALA A 48 7.72 9.13 3.14
N VAL A 49 7.52 7.81 3.18
CA VAL A 49 6.30 7.16 3.73
C VAL A 49 6.01 7.64 5.16
N GLN A 50 7.04 7.81 5.99
CA GLN A 50 6.91 8.36 7.34
C GLN A 50 6.33 9.78 7.31
N SER A 51 6.84 10.68 6.47
CA SER A 51 6.32 12.05 6.34
C SER A 51 4.85 12.07 5.89
N LEU A 52 4.46 11.15 5.01
CA LEU A 52 3.07 11.00 4.57
C LEU A 52 2.14 10.52 5.69
N GLN A 53 2.60 9.57 6.51
CA GLN A 53 1.88 9.12 7.72
C GLN A 53 1.79 10.24 8.77
N THR A 54 2.90 10.95 9.04
CA THR A 54 2.93 12.10 9.95
C THR A 54 2.01 13.23 9.49
N PHE A 55 2.01 13.58 8.20
CA PHE A 55 1.07 14.56 7.65
C PHE A 55 -0.38 14.10 7.83
N THR A 56 -0.70 12.84 7.51
CA THR A 56 -2.06 12.30 7.67
C THR A 56 -2.52 12.37 9.13
N GLY A 57 -1.65 12.00 10.08
CA GLY A 57 -1.95 12.07 11.52
C GLY A 57 -2.15 13.51 12.02
N LEU A 58 -1.23 14.42 11.68
CA LEU A 58 -1.34 15.85 12.02
C LEU A 58 -2.57 16.49 11.39
N LEU A 59 -2.92 16.14 10.15
CA LEU A 59 -4.11 16.61 9.47
C LEU A 59 -5.38 16.16 10.21
N GLY A 60 -5.47 14.89 10.61
CA GLY A 60 -6.57 14.38 11.42
C GLY A 60 -6.74 15.10 12.76
N VAL A 61 -5.64 15.30 13.50
CA VAL A 61 -5.65 16.07 14.76
C VAL A 61 -6.04 17.53 14.52
N SER A 62 -5.59 18.14 13.43
CA SER A 62 -5.88 19.54 13.11
C SER A 62 -7.37 19.84 12.86
N ILE A 63 -8.18 18.85 12.48
CA ILE A 63 -9.63 19.00 12.33
C ILE A 63 -10.28 19.28 13.69
N ILE A 64 -9.87 18.54 14.73
CA ILE A 64 -10.32 18.75 16.11
C ILE A 64 -9.83 20.11 16.62
N TYR A 65 -8.56 20.43 16.32
CA TYR A 65 -7.94 21.69 16.74
C TYR A 65 -8.59 22.93 16.09
N ASP A 66 -9.02 22.86 14.83
CA ASP A 66 -9.78 23.94 14.17
C ASP A 66 -11.10 24.21 14.89
N ILE A 67 -11.83 23.15 15.27
CA ILE A 67 -13.14 23.25 15.94
C ILE A 67 -12.98 23.92 17.33
N VAL A 68 -11.96 23.54 18.09
CA VAL A 68 -11.62 24.18 19.38
C VAL A 68 -11.18 25.63 19.17
N TRP A 69 -10.37 25.90 18.15
CA TRP A 69 -9.88 27.25 17.84
C TRP A 69 -11.03 28.19 17.42
N MET A 70 -11.94 27.74 16.55
CA MET A 70 -13.13 28.51 16.15
C MET A 70 -14.12 28.72 17.29
N SER A 71 -14.20 27.79 18.25
CA SER A 71 -15.04 27.92 19.44
C SER A 71 -14.49 28.94 20.45
N THR A 72 -13.18 29.22 20.41
CA THR A 72 -12.48 30.13 21.33
C THR A 72 -12.14 31.49 20.72
N ASN A 73 -12.09 31.61 19.38
CA ASN A 73 -11.73 32.85 18.69
C ASN A 73 -12.90 33.42 17.88
N GLY A 74 -13.34 34.63 18.24
CA GLY A 74 -14.26 35.41 17.42
C GLY A 74 -13.67 35.75 16.05
N GLN A 75 -14.39 35.40 14.99
CA GLN A 75 -14.06 35.71 13.59
C GLN A 75 -15.21 36.44 12.90
N HIS A 76 -14.91 37.29 11.93
CA HIS A 76 -15.91 37.81 11.00
C HIS A 76 -16.54 36.68 10.17
N GLY A 77 -17.84 36.79 9.86
CA GLY A 77 -18.62 35.72 9.25
C GLY A 77 -18.02 35.13 7.96
N PHE A 78 -17.43 35.96 7.09
CA PHE A 78 -16.77 35.51 5.87
C PHE A 78 -15.49 34.69 6.15
N ILE A 79 -14.68 35.10 7.13
CA ILE A 79 -13.47 34.35 7.53
C ILE A 79 -13.87 33.03 8.21
N ARG A 80 -14.95 33.02 8.99
CA ARG A 80 -15.52 31.80 9.56
C ARG A 80 -16.03 30.84 8.48
N PHE A 81 -16.70 31.35 7.44
CA PHE A 81 -17.11 30.56 6.28
C PHE A 81 -15.90 29.94 5.56
N LEU A 82 -14.84 30.71 5.30
CA LEU A 82 -13.62 30.17 4.67
C LEU A 82 -12.93 29.09 5.52
N ASN A 83 -12.94 29.21 6.86
CA ASN A 83 -12.44 28.15 7.74
C ASN A 83 -13.34 26.91 7.73
N ILE A 84 -14.67 27.06 7.65
CA ILE A 84 -15.59 25.92 7.47
C ILE A 84 -15.33 25.21 6.13
N VAL A 85 -15.10 25.95 5.04
CA VAL A 85 -14.68 25.38 3.75
C VAL A 85 -13.35 24.64 3.86
N LEU A 86 -12.38 25.19 4.59
CA LEU A 86 -11.09 24.51 4.83
C LEU A 86 -11.28 23.20 5.61
N ILE A 87 -12.11 23.17 6.66
CA ILE A 87 -12.42 21.95 7.43
C ILE A 87 -13.13 20.90 6.57
N LEU A 88 -14.08 21.32 5.72
CA LEU A 88 -14.74 20.44 4.75
C LEU A 88 -13.76 19.88 3.71
N LEU A 89 -12.71 20.64 3.33
CA LEU A 89 -11.63 20.18 2.46
C LEU A 89 -10.63 19.24 3.17
N LYS A 90 -10.42 19.38 4.49
CA LYS A 90 -9.56 18.47 5.26
C LYS A 90 -10.07 17.02 5.25
N LEU A 91 -11.39 16.79 5.21
CA LEU A 91 -11.97 15.44 5.17
C LEU A 91 -11.57 14.62 3.92
N PRO A 92 -11.82 15.05 2.67
CA PRO A 92 -11.36 14.33 1.48
C PRO A 92 -9.83 14.30 1.39
N THR A 93 -9.12 15.34 1.87
CA THR A 93 -7.65 15.33 1.94
C THR A 93 -7.16 14.20 2.86
N PHE A 94 -7.72 14.07 4.07
CA PHE A 94 -7.37 13.02 5.02
C PHE A 94 -7.67 11.61 4.47
N LEU A 95 -8.79 11.42 3.77
CA LEU A 95 -9.12 10.15 3.14
C LEU A 95 -8.18 9.81 1.97
N ALA A 96 -7.88 10.76 1.09
CA ALA A 96 -6.98 10.57 -0.04
C ALA A 96 -5.54 10.28 0.43
N PHE A 97 -5.04 11.03 1.40
CA PHE A 97 -3.71 10.80 1.98
C PHE A 97 -3.65 9.55 2.85
N GLY A 98 -4.71 9.20 3.58
CA GLY A 98 -4.81 7.93 4.31
C GLY A 98 -4.79 6.71 3.39
N LEU A 99 -5.43 6.79 2.22
CA LEU A 99 -5.35 5.76 1.18
C LEU A 99 -3.94 5.69 0.56
N ALA A 100 -3.35 6.83 0.19
CA ALA A 100 -1.98 6.88 -0.33
C ALA A 100 -0.96 6.35 0.68
N ALA A 101 -1.11 6.66 1.96
CA ALA A 101 -0.28 6.14 3.05
C ALA A 101 -0.43 4.63 3.23
N ARG A 102 -1.66 4.07 3.12
CA ARG A 102 -1.88 2.61 3.14
C ARG A 102 -1.32 1.90 1.90
N GLN A 103 -1.31 2.57 0.74
CA GLN A 103 -0.74 2.03 -0.51
C GLN A 103 0.79 2.05 -0.48
N ARG A 104 1.41 3.11 0.03
CA ARG A 104 2.89 3.27 0.09
C ARG A 104 3.51 2.62 1.34
N GLY A 105 2.76 2.45 2.42
CA GLY A 105 3.20 1.84 3.68
C GLY A 105 2.11 0.91 4.23
N SER A 106 2.20 -0.37 3.87
CA SER A 106 1.14 -1.38 4.06
C SER A 106 0.75 -1.68 5.51
N GLN A 107 1.45 -1.12 6.51
CA GLN A 107 1.04 -1.16 7.92
C GLN A 107 1.16 0.22 8.59
N PHE A 108 0.02 0.75 9.05
CA PHE A 108 -0.02 1.79 10.09
C PHE A 108 0.36 1.24 11.49
N GLY A 109 0.58 -0.08 11.63
CA GLY A 109 0.94 -0.77 12.87
C GLY A 109 2.45 -0.86 13.18
N GLY A 110 3.30 -0.15 12.44
CA GLY A 110 4.76 -0.18 12.65
C GLY A 110 5.26 0.73 13.78
N SER A 111 4.59 1.85 14.04
CA SER A 111 5.02 2.89 14.99
C SER A 111 4.20 2.97 16.27
N LEU A 112 3.04 2.29 16.32
CA LEU A 112 2.27 2.04 17.54
C LEU A 112 2.05 0.52 17.61
N GLY A 113 2.64 -0.14 18.61
CA GLY A 113 2.81 -1.61 18.68
C GLY A 113 1.53 -2.45 18.88
N VAL A 114 0.37 -1.94 18.49
CA VAL A 114 -0.92 -2.64 18.57
C VAL A 114 -1.07 -3.52 17.33
N ARG A 115 -0.68 -4.80 17.45
CA ARG A 115 -0.95 -5.83 16.42
C ARG A 115 -2.46 -6.05 16.28
N GLY A 116 -3.09 -5.33 15.34
CA GLY A 116 -4.42 -5.65 14.84
C GLY A 116 -4.45 -6.78 13.80
N GLY A 117 -3.38 -7.59 13.69
CA GLY A 117 -3.18 -8.56 12.61
C GLY A 117 -3.69 -9.99 12.92
N ASP A 118 -3.82 -10.34 14.19
CA ASP A 118 -3.91 -11.75 14.63
C ASP A 118 -5.34 -12.34 14.52
N LEU A 119 -6.26 -11.66 13.81
CA LEU A 119 -7.68 -12.03 13.65
C LEU A 119 -8.11 -12.34 12.21
N SER A 120 -7.19 -12.31 11.23
CA SER A 120 -7.52 -12.51 9.80
C SER A 120 -6.73 -13.67 9.15
N GLY A 121 -6.46 -14.72 9.94
CA GLY A 121 -5.83 -15.96 9.48
C GLY A 121 -4.33 -15.85 9.16
N PRO A 122 -3.64 -16.99 9.02
CA PRO A 122 -2.24 -16.98 8.63
C PRO A 122 -2.13 -16.66 7.14
N THR A 123 -1.85 -15.39 6.81
CA THR A 123 -1.22 -15.02 5.55
C THR A 123 0.23 -15.51 5.55
N VAL A 124 0.36 -16.84 5.44
CA VAL A 124 1.61 -17.52 5.15
C VAL A 124 2.26 -16.82 3.97
N TRP A 125 3.51 -16.38 4.16
CA TRP A 125 4.36 -16.03 3.04
C TRP A 125 4.59 -17.31 2.24
N SER A 126 3.81 -17.50 1.18
CA SER A 126 3.93 -18.61 0.24
C SER A 126 5.19 -18.43 -0.61
N MET A 127 6.34 -18.57 0.04
CA MET A 127 7.64 -18.70 -0.62
C MET A 127 7.53 -19.82 -1.68
N PRO A 128 7.88 -19.53 -2.95
CA PRO A 128 7.87 -20.54 -4.01
C PRO A 128 8.93 -21.64 -3.76
N GLY A 129 8.52 -22.68 -3.02
CA GLY A 129 9.36 -23.81 -2.59
C GLY A 129 9.62 -23.80 -1.08
N GLY A 130 9.01 -24.74 -0.36
CA GLY A 130 9.14 -24.82 1.10
C GLY A 130 8.20 -25.83 1.78
N PHE A 131 8.48 -27.12 1.59
CA PHE A 131 8.07 -28.24 2.48
C PHE A 131 6.61 -28.26 3.01
N THR A 132 5.67 -28.67 2.16
CA THR A 132 4.47 -29.36 2.64
C THR A 132 4.84 -30.77 3.10
N SER A 133 5.00 -30.99 4.41
CA SER A 133 5.03 -32.35 4.98
C SER A 133 4.25 -32.43 6.28
N MET A 134 3.06 -33.03 6.21
CA MET A 134 2.35 -33.54 7.37
C MET A 134 3.04 -34.83 7.84
N GLY A 135 3.54 -34.87 9.07
CA GLY A 135 3.78 -36.12 9.80
C GLY A 135 5.01 -36.94 9.40
N ARG A 136 6.21 -36.34 9.43
CA ARG A 136 7.45 -37.10 9.63
C ARG A 136 8.45 -36.32 10.49
N ASP A 137 9.10 -37.02 11.41
CA ASP A 137 9.86 -36.42 12.51
C ASP A 137 11.22 -35.83 12.10
N GLY A 138 11.65 -34.86 12.92
CA GLY A 138 13.02 -34.65 13.40
C GLY A 138 14.19 -34.69 12.40
N TYR A 139 14.79 -33.51 12.18
CA TYR A 139 16.18 -33.27 11.77
C TYR A 139 17.00 -34.50 11.35
N GLN A 140 17.05 -34.77 10.04
CA GLN A 140 18.04 -35.67 9.49
C GLN A 140 19.43 -35.02 9.58
N THR A 141 20.32 -35.61 10.36
CA THR A 141 21.72 -35.18 10.53
C THR A 141 22.56 -35.57 9.32
N VAL A 142 23.69 -34.87 9.10
CA VAL A 142 24.51 -34.98 7.88
C VAL A 142 25.35 -36.27 7.83
N ASP A 143 25.36 -37.05 8.91
CA ASP A 143 26.22 -38.23 9.12
C ASP A 143 25.48 -39.58 9.05
N ASP A 144 24.28 -39.65 8.45
CA ASP A 144 23.59 -40.94 8.23
C ASP A 144 24.30 -41.79 7.14
N ASP A 145 24.61 -43.05 7.48
CA ASP A 145 25.40 -43.99 6.67
C ASP A 145 24.84 -44.26 5.25
N ILE A 146 25.76 -44.45 4.30
CA ILE A 146 25.46 -44.75 2.89
C ILE A 146 24.78 -46.13 2.76
N PRO A 147 23.51 -46.22 2.33
CA PRO A 147 22.88 -47.50 2.01
C PRO A 147 23.41 -48.01 0.66
N ALA A 148 23.86 -49.27 0.61
CA ALA A 148 24.47 -49.84 -0.59
C ALA A 148 23.51 -49.83 -1.82
N PRO A 149 24.03 -49.60 -3.03
CA PRO A 149 23.20 -49.48 -4.23
C PRO A 149 22.54 -50.83 -4.59
N PRO A 150 21.21 -50.86 -4.86
CA PRO A 150 20.56 -52.06 -5.38
C PRO A 150 21.06 -52.38 -6.80
N PRO A 151 21.12 -53.66 -7.19
CA PRO A 151 21.83 -54.09 -8.40
C PRO A 151 21.14 -53.62 -9.69
N GLN A 152 21.96 -53.15 -10.63
CA GLN A 152 21.54 -52.88 -12.02
C GLN A 152 20.94 -54.15 -12.64
N ARG A 153 19.76 -54.03 -13.26
CA ARG A 153 19.18 -55.07 -14.12
C ARG A 153 19.33 -54.68 -15.59
N THR A 154 19.59 -55.68 -16.41
CA THR A 154 20.04 -55.55 -17.81
C THR A 154 18.89 -55.37 -18.81
N SER A 155 19.28 -54.91 -20.00
CA SER A 155 18.43 -54.53 -21.14
C SER A 155 17.74 -55.68 -21.88
N VAL A 156 16.49 -55.46 -22.35
CA VAL A 156 15.86 -56.20 -23.48
C VAL A 156 14.85 -55.31 -24.25
N PRO A 157 14.98 -55.17 -25.59
CA PRO A 157 13.92 -54.75 -26.53
C PRO A 157 13.67 -55.78 -27.67
N PRO A 158 12.73 -55.60 -28.64
CA PRO A 158 11.56 -54.70 -28.75
C PRO A 158 10.26 -55.48 -28.40
N ALA A 159 9.07 -55.57 -29.06
CA ALA A 159 8.35 -55.05 -30.28
C ALA A 159 6.84 -55.46 -30.10
N ALA A 160 5.79 -55.27 -30.93
CA ALA A 160 5.30 -54.41 -32.05
C ALA A 160 3.84 -54.94 -32.39
N PRO A 161 3.05 -54.52 -33.43
CA PRO A 161 3.08 -53.35 -34.34
C PRO A 161 1.75 -52.54 -34.51
N ALA A 162 1.90 -51.30 -35.01
CA ALA A 162 1.02 -50.52 -35.93
C ALA A 162 -0.53 -50.42 -35.81
N GLY A 163 -1.00 -49.17 -35.72
CA GLY A 163 -2.23 -48.68 -36.36
C GLY A 163 -1.89 -47.51 -37.33
N PRO A 164 -2.58 -47.32 -38.48
CA PRO A 164 -2.09 -46.48 -39.59
C PRO A 164 -2.90 -45.13 -39.70
N PRO A 165 -2.76 -44.26 -40.73
CA PRO A 165 -2.05 -42.98 -40.51
C PRO A 165 -2.70 -41.70 -41.12
N GLN A 166 -2.36 -40.51 -40.62
CA GLN A 166 -2.28 -39.27 -41.44
C GLN A 166 -1.58 -38.09 -40.72
N ALA A 167 -1.21 -37.08 -41.51
CA ALA A 167 -0.45 -35.85 -41.17
C ALA A 167 -0.92 -34.73 -42.16
N PRO A 168 -0.34 -33.49 -42.24
CA PRO A 168 0.76 -32.89 -41.46
C PRO A 168 0.53 -31.41 -41.00
N ASN A 169 1.53 -30.86 -40.30
CA ASN A 169 1.93 -29.43 -40.19
C ASN A 169 0.88 -28.29 -40.01
N ALA A 170 1.00 -27.57 -38.89
CA ALA A 170 1.00 -26.10 -38.89
C ALA A 170 1.71 -25.49 -37.66
N ALA A 171 2.86 -24.85 -37.88
CA ALA A 171 3.48 -23.84 -37.00
C ALA A 171 4.26 -22.86 -37.90
N PRO A 172 4.18 -21.53 -37.68
CA PRO A 172 5.41 -20.79 -37.34
C PRO A 172 5.21 -19.48 -36.54
N GLY A 173 6.31 -18.92 -36.00
CA GLY A 173 6.44 -17.50 -35.60
C GLY A 173 5.79 -17.12 -34.25
N ALA A 174 6.44 -16.54 -33.24
CA ALA A 174 7.77 -15.93 -33.08
C ALA A 174 8.05 -14.63 -33.88
N TYR A 175 8.01 -13.51 -33.13
CA TYR A 175 8.56 -12.16 -33.36
C TYR A 175 8.43 -11.51 -34.76
N GLN A 176 7.70 -10.39 -34.80
CA GLN A 176 8.02 -9.29 -35.71
C GLN A 176 7.77 -7.94 -35.03
N SER A 177 8.62 -6.96 -35.37
CA SER A 177 8.64 -5.61 -34.79
C SER A 177 8.45 -4.55 -35.88
N VAL A 178 7.59 -3.58 -35.61
CA VAL A 178 7.64 -2.21 -36.16
C VAL A 178 7.23 -1.26 -35.03
#